data_AF-A0A101W6R9-F1
#
_entry.id   AF-A0A101W6R9-F1
#
_cell.length_a   1.000
_cell.length_b   1.000
_cell.length_c   1.000
_cell.angle_alpha   90.00
_cell.angle_beta   90.00
_cell.angle_gamma   90.00
#
_symmetry.space_group_name_H-M   'P 1'
#
loop_
_entity.id
_entity.type
_entity.pdbx_description
1 polymer ?
#
loop_
_entity_poly.entity_id
_entity_poly.type
_entity_poly.pdbx_seq_one_letter_code
_entity_poly.pdbx_strand_id
1 'polypeptide(L)'
;MLVAIPNSAAYAQSCARSDFEAVVDDAAEALRQLNAQNKPVFQELLRTLKDKRGWDHDVYLREATPFVQDEKIDTLDQRSQDLLTDIATLGEEGTAAPTPDCALLAELRKRMQELVAAQTAKWEYMFTKLRTEIDK
;
A
#
# COMPACT_ATOMS: atom_id res chain seq x y z
N MET A 1 -6.22 57.34 -14.03
CA MET A 1 -5.42 56.17 -14.44
C MET A 1 -5.89 55.00 -13.59
N LEU A 2 -6.77 54.16 -14.13
CA LEU A 2 -7.30 52.98 -13.44
C LEU A 2 -6.45 51.77 -13.84
N VAL A 3 -5.78 51.15 -12.87
CA VAL A 3 -5.02 49.92 -13.06
C VAL A 3 -5.99 48.75 -12.91
N ALA A 4 -6.16 47.95 -13.97
CA ALA A 4 -6.88 46.70 -13.92
C ALA A 4 -6.00 45.62 -13.25
N ILE A 5 -6.51 44.98 -12.20
CA ILE A 5 -5.88 43.82 -11.56
C ILE A 5 -6.34 42.57 -12.33
N PRO A 6 -5.42 41.69 -12.79
CA PRO A 6 -5.82 40.44 -13.43
C PRO A 6 -6.45 39.51 -12.38
N ASN A 7 -7.68 39.09 -12.64
CA ASN A 7 -8.36 38.05 -11.88
C ASN A 7 -7.71 36.71 -12.24
N SER A 8 -6.89 36.15 -11.36
CA SER A 8 -6.34 34.82 -11.52
C SER A 8 -7.50 33.82 -11.56
N ALA A 9 -7.84 33.34 -12.74
CA ALA A 9 -8.72 32.20 -12.90
C ALA A 9 -8.06 31.01 -12.18
N ALA A 10 -8.73 30.49 -11.15
CA ALA A 10 -8.41 29.18 -10.62
C ALA A 10 -8.47 28.21 -11.80
N TYR A 11 -7.33 27.63 -12.19
CA TYR A 11 -7.30 26.53 -13.14
C TYR A 11 -8.14 25.42 -12.51
N ALA A 12 -9.34 25.20 -13.03
CA ALA A 12 -10.03 23.94 -12.81
C ALA A 12 -9.07 22.87 -13.31
N GLN A 13 -8.56 22.06 -12.38
CA GLN A 13 -7.57 21.05 -12.67
C GLN A 13 -8.25 20.00 -13.55
N SER A 14 -8.05 20.11 -14.87
CA SER A 14 -8.58 19.16 -15.83
C SER A 14 -7.89 17.82 -15.64
N CYS A 15 -8.65 16.75 -15.54
CA CYS A 15 -8.17 15.38 -15.54
C CYS A 15 -8.64 14.64 -16.79
N ALA A 16 -7.92 13.60 -17.16
CA ALA A 16 -8.21 12.73 -18.29
C ALA A 16 -8.58 11.32 -17.83
N ARG A 17 -9.27 10.57 -18.69
CA ARG A 17 -9.56 9.16 -18.46
C ARG A 17 -8.29 8.34 -18.20
N SER A 18 -7.22 8.63 -18.93
CA SER A 18 -5.90 8.00 -18.76
C SER A 18 -5.30 8.22 -17.36
N ASP A 19 -5.72 9.27 -16.63
CA ASP A 19 -5.21 9.50 -15.28
C ASP A 19 -5.76 8.46 -14.28
N PHE A 20 -6.93 7.88 -14.53
CA PHE A 20 -7.47 6.80 -13.69
C PHE A 20 -6.63 5.53 -13.83
N GLU A 21 -6.31 5.15 -15.07
CA GLU A 21 -5.45 4.01 -15.39
C GLU A 21 -4.04 4.20 -14.82
N ALA A 22 -3.45 5.39 -15.02
CA ALA A 22 -2.12 5.72 -14.49
C ALA A 22 -2.05 5.62 -12.96
N VAL A 23 -3.07 6.12 -12.24
CA VAL A 23 -3.12 5.99 -10.77
C VAL A 23 -3.18 4.53 -10.32
N VAL A 24 -3.88 3.68 -11.09
CA VAL A 24 -3.93 2.24 -10.80
C VAL A 24 -2.57 1.59 -10.98
N ASP A 25 -1.90 1.89 -12.10
CA ASP A 25 -0.58 1.36 -12.43
C ASP A 25 0.49 1.81 -11.42
N ASP A 26 0.49 3.09 -11.04
CA ASP A 26 1.45 3.67 -10.08
C ASP A 26 1.41 2.95 -8.73
N ALA A 27 0.21 2.68 -8.19
CA ALA A 27 0.12 1.99 -6.91
C ALA A 27 0.46 0.50 -7.04
N ALA A 28 0.10 -0.14 -8.16
CA ALA A 28 0.50 -1.52 -8.43
C ALA A 28 2.03 -1.64 -8.50
N GLU A 29 2.71 -0.67 -9.12
CA GLU A 29 4.16 -0.58 -9.11
C GLU A 29 4.71 -0.37 -7.69
N ALA A 30 4.17 0.59 -6.93
CA ALA A 30 4.58 0.83 -5.55
C ALA A 30 4.47 -0.43 -4.67
N LEU A 31 3.37 -1.18 -4.79
CA LEU A 31 3.18 -2.44 -4.07
C LEU A 31 4.15 -3.54 -4.51
N ARG A 32 4.44 -3.68 -5.81
CA ARG A 32 5.47 -4.61 -6.30
C ARG A 32 6.84 -4.24 -5.76
N GLN A 33 7.18 -2.96 -5.78
CA GLN A 33 8.46 -2.45 -5.30
C GLN A 33 8.62 -2.67 -3.79
N LEU A 34 7.58 -2.36 -3.00
CA LEU A 34 7.53 -2.60 -1.55
C LEU A 34 7.78 -4.08 -1.22
N ASN A 35 7.11 -4.98 -1.94
CA ASN A 35 7.32 -6.42 -1.79
C ASN A 35 8.73 -6.86 -2.17
N ALA A 36 9.26 -6.37 -3.29
CA ALA A 36 10.60 -6.71 -3.77
C ALA A 36 11.70 -6.25 -2.80
N GLN A 37 11.52 -5.09 -2.16
CA GLN A 37 12.44 -4.57 -1.16
C GLN A 37 12.35 -5.34 0.16
N ASN A 38 11.15 -5.60 0.65
CA ASN A 38 10.98 -6.09 2.02
C ASN A 38 11.09 -7.62 2.15
N LYS A 39 10.64 -8.40 1.16
CA LYS A 39 10.64 -9.87 1.25
C LYS A 39 12.03 -10.47 1.52
N PRO A 40 13.09 -10.10 0.77
CA PRO A 40 14.42 -10.68 1.00
C PRO A 40 14.98 -10.32 2.38
N VAL A 41 14.80 -9.07 2.82
CA VAL A 41 15.25 -8.59 4.12
C VAL A 41 14.52 -9.32 5.26
N PHE A 42 13.21 -9.51 5.12
CA PHE A 42 12.41 -10.22 6.10
C PHE A 42 12.77 -11.70 6.20
N GLN A 43 13.00 -12.36 5.07
CA GLN A 43 13.46 -13.76 5.03
C GLN A 43 14.82 -13.93 5.73
N GLU A 44 15.74 -12.98 5.54
CA GLU A 44 17.04 -13.01 6.19
C GLU A 44 16.94 -12.82 7.71
N LEU A 45 16.03 -11.97 8.19
CA LEU A 45 15.77 -11.83 9.62
C LEU A 45 15.15 -13.10 10.23
N LEU A 46 14.23 -13.75 9.52
CA LEU A 46 13.69 -15.06 9.94
C LEU A 46 14.78 -16.12 10.06
N ARG A 47 15.71 -16.17 9.10
CA ARG A 47 16.87 -17.06 9.14
C ARG A 47 17.78 -16.73 10.33
N THR A 48 18.04 -15.45 10.58
CA THR A 48 18.83 -14.98 11.73
C THR A 48 18.19 -15.42 13.06
N LEU A 49 16.87 -15.28 13.19
CA LEU A 49 16.14 -15.70 14.38
C LEU A 49 16.18 -17.23 14.55
N LYS A 50 15.99 -17.99 13.45
CA LYS A 50 16.09 -19.45 13.43
C LYS A 50 17.45 -19.90 13.98
N ASP A 51 18.53 -19.33 13.46
CA ASP A 51 19.91 -19.68 13.86
C ASP A 51 20.13 -19.34 15.33
N LYS A 52 19.69 -18.15 15.78
CA LYS A 52 19.77 -17.71 17.19
C LYS A 52 19.03 -18.64 18.15
N ARG A 53 17.88 -19.17 17.74
CA ARG A 53 17.03 -20.04 18.57
C ARG A 53 17.38 -21.53 18.46
N GLY A 54 18.30 -21.89 17.56
CA GLY A 54 18.66 -23.29 17.31
C GLY A 54 17.49 -24.12 16.76
N TRP A 55 16.56 -23.49 16.04
CA TRP A 55 15.40 -24.19 15.48
C TRP A 55 15.81 -25.04 14.27
N ASP A 56 15.35 -26.29 14.26
CA ASP A 56 15.35 -27.10 13.04
C ASP A 56 14.28 -26.62 12.03
N HIS A 57 14.11 -27.33 10.92
CA HIS A 57 13.16 -26.92 9.89
C HIS A 57 11.69 -27.01 10.34
N ASP A 58 11.31 -28.07 11.05
CA ASP A 58 9.92 -28.30 11.43
C ASP A 58 9.48 -27.33 12.53
N VAL A 59 10.36 -27.10 13.51
CA VAL A 59 10.16 -26.08 14.53
C VAL A 59 10.11 -24.70 13.88
N TYR A 60 11.01 -24.40 12.94
CA TYR A 60 10.99 -23.13 12.22
C TYR A 60 9.65 -22.86 11.52
N LEU A 61 9.06 -23.83 10.80
CA LEU A 61 7.79 -23.63 10.12
C LEU A 61 6.64 -23.29 11.10
N ARG A 62 6.63 -23.94 12.27
CA ARG A 62 5.64 -23.65 13.32
C ARG A 62 5.87 -22.29 13.98
N GLU A 63 7.10 -22.04 14.44
CA GLU A 63 7.42 -20.84 15.22
C GLU A 63 7.54 -19.57 14.37
N ALA A 64 7.74 -19.69 13.05
CA ALA A 64 7.75 -18.55 12.13
C ALA A 64 6.35 -18.00 11.82
N THR A 65 5.31 -18.84 11.91
CA THR A 65 3.93 -18.50 11.52
C THR A 65 3.42 -17.22 12.21
N PRO A 66 3.59 -17.04 13.54
CA PRO A 66 3.13 -15.83 14.22
C PRO A 66 3.78 -14.52 13.73
N PHE A 67 4.93 -14.56 13.04
CA PHE A 67 5.57 -13.36 12.51
C PHE A 67 4.97 -12.87 11.19
N VAL A 68 4.17 -13.70 10.53
CA VAL A 68 3.50 -13.38 9.25
C VAL A 68 1.99 -13.50 9.33
N GLN A 69 1.46 -14.03 10.42
CA GLN A 69 0.03 -14.20 10.65
C GLN A 69 -0.32 -14.01 12.13
N ASP A 70 -1.14 -13.00 12.40
CA ASP A 70 -1.79 -12.74 13.69
C ASP A 70 -2.98 -11.80 13.47
N GLU A 71 -3.74 -11.52 14.52
CA GLU A 71 -4.93 -10.66 14.47
C GLU A 71 -4.65 -9.25 13.91
N LYS A 72 -3.47 -8.68 14.19
CA LYS A 72 -3.11 -7.35 13.69
C LYS A 72 -2.77 -7.39 12.20
N ILE A 73 -2.09 -8.43 11.75
CA ILE A 73 -1.79 -8.68 10.33
C ILE A 73 -3.09 -8.96 9.57
N ASP A 74 -3.98 -9.78 10.13
CA ASP A 74 -5.28 -10.11 9.54
C ASP A 74 -6.14 -8.83 9.39
N THR A 75 -6.12 -7.93 10.37
CA THR A 75 -6.80 -6.63 10.29
C THR A 75 -6.25 -5.75 9.16
N LEU A 76 -4.93 -5.72 8.97
CA LEU A 76 -4.28 -4.95 7.90
C LEU A 76 -4.55 -5.57 6.52
N ASP A 77 -4.63 -6.90 6.45
CA ASP A 77 -4.98 -7.63 5.24
C ASP A 77 -6.43 -7.42 4.84
N GLN A 78 -7.36 -7.45 5.80
CA GLN A 78 -8.78 -7.14 5.55
C GLN A 78 -8.92 -5.70 5.04
N ARG A 79 -8.30 -4.73 5.72
CA ARG A 79 -8.31 -3.34 5.26
C ARG A 79 -7.77 -3.18 3.83
N SER A 80 -6.73 -3.93 3.49
CA SER A 80 -6.16 -3.90 2.14
C SER A 80 -7.12 -4.48 1.10
N GLN A 81 -7.85 -5.54 1.43
CA GLN A 81 -8.87 -6.13 0.56
C GLN A 81 -10.06 -5.19 0.34
N ASP A 82 -10.51 -4.51 1.40
CA ASP A 82 -11.57 -3.51 1.32
C ASP A 82 -11.15 -2.36 0.39
N LEU A 83 -9.93 -1.82 0.58
CA LEU A 83 -9.38 -0.77 -0.28
C LEU A 83 -9.26 -1.22 -1.74
N LEU A 84 -8.77 -2.44 -2.00
CA LEU A 84 -8.69 -2.98 -3.36
C LEU A 84 -10.06 -3.07 -4.04
N THR A 85 -11.11 -3.40 -3.27
CA THR A 85 -12.50 -3.42 -3.77
C THR A 85 -12.94 -2.02 -4.15
N ASP A 86 -12.76 -1.04 -3.26
CA ASP A 86 -13.09 0.36 -3.52
C ASP A 86 -12.32 0.92 -4.74
N ILE A 87 -11.03 0.62 -4.84
CA ILE A 87 -10.16 1.03 -5.96
C ILE A 87 -10.69 0.47 -7.28
N ALA A 88 -11.07 -0.81 -7.33
CA ALA A 88 -11.60 -1.44 -8.53
C ALA A 88 -12.90 -0.75 -8.98
N THR A 89 -13.83 -0.50 -8.05
CA THR A 89 -15.07 0.21 -8.33
C THR A 89 -14.82 1.63 -8.83
N LEU A 90 -14.01 2.42 -8.13
CA LEU A 90 -13.71 3.81 -8.50
C LEU A 90 -12.99 3.90 -9.85
N GLY A 91 -12.08 2.96 -10.14
CA GLY A 91 -11.38 2.88 -11.42
C GLY A 91 -12.32 2.56 -12.59
N GLU A 92 -13.24 1.60 -12.40
CA GLU A 92 -14.25 1.26 -13.41
C GLU A 92 -15.21 2.44 -13.66
N GLU A 93 -15.73 3.05 -12.60
CA GLU A 93 -16.62 4.22 -12.70
C GLU A 93 -15.96 5.38 -13.44
N GLY A 94 -14.71 5.69 -13.09
CA GLY A 94 -13.95 6.77 -13.69
C GLY A 94 -13.59 6.55 -15.16
N THR A 95 -13.31 5.30 -15.54
CA THR A 95 -13.02 4.95 -16.94
C THR A 95 -14.28 4.86 -17.80
N ALA A 96 -15.41 4.43 -17.22
CA ALA A 96 -16.69 4.33 -17.92
C ALA A 96 -17.40 5.68 -18.10
N ALA A 97 -17.11 6.68 -17.25
CA ALA A 97 -17.77 7.98 -17.28
C ALA A 97 -17.63 8.69 -18.67
N PRO A 98 -18.72 9.26 -19.24
CA PRO A 98 -18.67 10.02 -20.49
C PRO A 98 -17.77 11.27 -20.41
N THR A 99 -17.70 11.87 -19.23
CA THR A 99 -16.85 13.03 -18.92
C THR A 99 -16.00 12.70 -17.68
N PRO A 100 -14.68 12.95 -17.70
CA PRO A 100 -13.83 12.70 -16.54
C PRO A 100 -14.30 13.47 -15.29
N ASP A 101 -14.45 12.76 -14.17
CA ASP A 101 -14.74 13.36 -12.87
C ASP A 101 -13.47 13.45 -12.04
N CYS A 102 -12.94 14.67 -11.89
CA CYS A 102 -11.68 14.88 -11.18
C CYS A 102 -11.80 14.75 -9.67
N ALA A 103 -13.01 14.82 -9.11
CA ALA A 103 -13.24 14.49 -7.71
C ALA A 103 -13.16 12.98 -7.49
N LEU A 104 -13.73 12.18 -8.41
CA LEU A 104 -13.62 10.73 -8.39
C LEU A 104 -12.16 10.28 -8.53
N LEU A 105 -11.40 10.89 -9.43
CA LEU A 105 -9.97 10.64 -9.57
C LEU A 105 -9.17 10.97 -8.30
N ALA A 106 -9.52 12.07 -7.62
CA ALA A 106 -8.89 12.44 -6.35
C ALA A 106 -9.18 11.40 -5.25
N GLU A 107 -10.40 10.86 -5.21
CA GLU A 107 -10.76 9.79 -4.28
C GLU A 107 -10.02 8.49 -4.61
N LEU A 108 -9.94 8.09 -5.89
CA LEU A 108 -9.16 6.93 -6.32
C LEU A 108 -7.69 7.04 -5.88
N ARG A 109 -7.07 8.20 -6.07
CA ARG A 109 -5.69 8.48 -5.61
C ARG A 109 -5.56 8.30 -4.11
N LYS A 110 -6.52 8.80 -3.34
CA LYS A 110 -6.53 8.65 -1.88
C LYS A 110 -6.62 7.18 -1.46
N ARG A 111 -7.51 6.39 -2.08
CA ARG A 111 -7.62 4.95 -1.78
C ARG A 111 -6.35 4.18 -2.12
N MET A 112 -5.68 4.54 -3.22
CA MET A 112 -4.37 3.98 -3.55
C MET A 112 -3.29 4.32 -2.53
N GLN A 113 -3.24 5.56 -2.05
CA GLN A 113 -2.32 5.96 -0.99
C GLN A 113 -2.62 5.22 0.33
N GLU A 114 -3.89 5.05 0.69
CA GLU A 114 -4.31 4.29 1.86
C GLU A 114 -3.91 2.81 1.77
N LEU A 115 -3.97 2.21 0.58
CA LEU A 115 -3.56 0.82 0.34
C LEU A 115 -2.06 0.64 0.52
N VAL A 116 -1.26 1.51 -0.11
CA VAL A 116 0.20 1.49 0.05
C VAL A 116 0.57 1.71 1.53
N ALA A 117 -0.10 2.63 2.21
CA ALA A 117 0.12 2.87 3.64
C ALA A 117 -0.22 1.64 4.52
N ALA A 118 -1.32 0.94 4.24
CA ALA A 118 -1.69 -0.28 4.96
C ALA A 118 -0.64 -1.38 4.78
N GLN A 119 -0.14 -1.55 3.56
CA GLN A 119 0.90 -2.54 3.23
C GLN A 119 2.25 -2.19 3.86
N THR A 120 2.63 -0.91 3.87
CA THR A 120 3.82 -0.43 4.59
C THR A 120 3.71 -0.69 6.09
N ALA A 121 2.57 -0.35 6.70
CA ALA A 121 2.33 -0.60 8.12
C ALA A 121 2.40 -2.09 8.48
N LYS A 122 1.93 -2.98 7.59
CA LYS A 122 2.08 -4.44 7.77
C LYS A 122 3.54 -4.86 7.78
N TRP A 123 4.34 -4.38 6.83
CA TRP A 123 5.78 -4.66 6.81
C TRP A 123 6.49 -4.16 8.06
N GLU A 124 6.26 -2.91 8.46
CA GLU A 124 6.85 -2.31 9.67
C GLU A 124 6.51 -3.09 10.93
N TYR A 125 5.25 -3.54 11.04
CA TYR A 125 4.80 -4.37 12.15
C TYR A 125 5.54 -5.71 12.18
N MET A 126 5.56 -6.44 11.07
CA MET A 126 6.27 -7.73 10.98
C MET A 126 7.77 -7.58 11.26
N PHE A 127 8.42 -6.53 10.74
CA PHE A 127 9.83 -6.23 11.03
C PHE A 127 10.08 -5.94 12.50
N THR A 128 9.21 -5.14 13.13
CA THR A 128 9.33 -4.83 14.56
C THR A 128 9.25 -6.10 15.40
N LYS A 129 8.29 -6.99 15.12
CA LYS A 129 8.17 -8.28 15.81
C LYS A 129 9.46 -9.10 15.74
N LEU A 130 10.02 -9.27 14.55
CA LEU A 130 11.25 -10.06 14.38
C LEU A 130 12.45 -9.41 15.07
N ARG A 131 12.66 -8.11 14.87
CA ARG A 131 13.79 -7.40 15.48
C ARG A 131 13.74 -7.46 17.00
N THR A 132 12.55 -7.27 17.60
CA THR A 132 12.37 -7.43 19.04
C THR A 132 12.75 -8.84 19.53
N GLU A 133 12.43 -9.90 18.78
CA GLU A 133 12.83 -11.26 19.17
C GLU A 133 14.32 -11.57 18.94
N ILE A 134 14.93 -10.91 17.96
CA ILE A 134 16.37 -11.01 17.69
C ILE A 134 17.19 -10.25 18.72
N ASP A 135 16.70 -9.14 19.26
CA ASP A 135 17.43 -8.31 20.23
C ASP A 135 17.37 -8.84 21.67
N LYS A 136 16.45 -9.78 21.95
CA LYS A 136 16.36 -10.51 23.24
C LYS A 136 17.52 -11.48 23.45
#